data_AF-A0A8B3L340-F1
#
_entry.id   AF-A0A8B3L340-F1
#
_cell.length_a   1.000
_cell.length_b   1.000
_cell.length_c   1.000
_cell.angle_alpha   90.00
_cell.angle_beta   90.00
_cell.angle_gamma   90.00
#
_symmetry.space_group_name_H-M   'P 1'
#
loop_
_entity.id
_entity.type
_entity.pdbx_description
1 polymer ?
#
loop_
_entity_poly.entity_id
_entity_poly.type
_entity_poly.pdbx_seq_one_letter_code
_entity_poly.pdbx_strand_id
1 'polypeptide(L)'
;MLEKQTKFHKAAAELGAGYTGVTVAAQVTATGVTNANIDPLACKGVDPIITAFWGGRAELASSGEYANPNNHSVVVRVDFGRASFLFAGDLEDKGVADMLDQYSTNPGVFDADVYLVSHHGADQETTDQMLAAITPRIAILSMGTADSPDGFKYGHPRITTLDALQQPPAVVSNDLPGGPVTVLASPGKKSVFKPYELTKEIYGTGWGGTIVMQATSGGAYSVGNTPAR
;
A
#
# COMPACT_ATOMS: atom_id res chain seq x y z
N MET A 1 -11.22 15.17 -6.93
CA MET A 1 -10.22 14.44 -7.74
C MET A 1 -9.57 15.24 -8.88
N LEU A 2 -10.20 16.30 -9.42
CA LEU A 2 -9.70 17.04 -10.59
C LEU A 2 -8.36 17.75 -10.38
N GLU A 3 -8.06 18.35 -9.21
CA GLU A 3 -6.87 19.21 -9.11
C GLU A 3 -5.52 18.52 -9.33
N LYS A 4 -5.29 17.32 -8.79
CA LYS A 4 -3.98 16.64 -8.92
C LYS A 4 -3.77 16.13 -10.36
N GLN A 5 -4.79 15.56 -10.99
CA GLN A 5 -4.76 15.19 -12.41
C GLN A 5 -4.64 16.42 -13.31
N THR A 6 -5.36 17.50 -13.02
CA THR A 6 -5.24 18.77 -13.76
C THR A 6 -3.82 19.34 -13.63
N LYS A 7 -3.23 19.32 -12.42
CA LYS A 7 -1.83 19.72 -12.20
C LYS A 7 -0.86 18.83 -12.98
N PHE A 8 -1.08 17.51 -13.00
CA PHE A 8 -0.29 16.57 -13.80
C PHE A 8 -0.41 16.85 -15.30
N HIS A 9 -1.62 17.01 -15.85
CA HIS A 9 -1.81 17.35 -17.27
C HIS A 9 -1.16 18.68 -17.64
N LYS A 10 -1.25 19.69 -16.76
CA LYS A 10 -0.58 20.98 -16.95
C LYS A 10 0.94 20.81 -16.97
N ALA A 11 1.50 20.07 -16.00
CA ALA A 11 2.93 19.82 -15.94
C ALA A 11 3.43 19.02 -17.15
N ALA A 12 2.69 17.99 -17.58
CA ALA A 12 3.00 17.23 -18.79
C ALA A 12 3.03 18.14 -20.02
N ALA A 13 2.02 19.01 -20.17
CA ALA A 13 1.98 19.99 -21.25
C ALA A 13 3.16 20.99 -21.20
N GLU A 14 3.51 21.50 -20.02
CA GLU A 14 4.66 22.40 -19.81
C GLU A 14 6.00 21.75 -20.15
N LEU A 15 6.13 20.45 -19.90
CA LEU A 15 7.32 19.66 -20.22
C LEU A 15 7.36 19.15 -21.67
N GLY A 16 6.31 19.41 -22.47
CA GLY A 16 6.15 18.80 -23.78
C GLY A 16 6.01 17.27 -23.74
N ALA A 17 5.64 16.72 -22.59
CA ALA A 17 5.47 15.30 -22.36
C ALA A 17 4.06 14.85 -22.77
N GLY A 18 3.97 13.69 -23.45
CA GLY A 18 2.71 13.00 -23.66
C GLY A 18 2.24 12.28 -22.39
N TYR A 19 0.94 12.01 -22.31
CA TYR A 19 0.38 11.10 -21.32
C TYR A 19 -0.59 10.13 -22.00
N THR A 20 -0.63 8.90 -21.50
CA THR A 20 -1.58 7.87 -21.94
C THR A 20 -2.55 7.59 -20.80
N GLY A 21 -3.84 7.79 -21.04
CA GLY A 21 -4.87 7.40 -20.08
C GLY A 21 -5.14 5.90 -20.15
N VAL A 22 -5.19 5.26 -18.99
CA VAL A 22 -5.78 3.92 -18.83
C VAL A 22 -7.17 4.13 -18.21
N THR A 23 -8.22 3.57 -18.80
CA THR A 23 -9.60 3.81 -18.37
C THR A 23 -10.17 2.63 -17.60
N VAL A 24 -11.25 2.86 -16.84
CA VAL A 24 -12.01 1.78 -16.16
C VAL A 24 -12.49 0.72 -17.15
N ALA A 25 -12.82 1.10 -18.38
CA ALA A 25 -13.19 0.14 -19.43
C ALA A 25 -12.03 -0.78 -19.86
N ALA A 26 -10.78 -0.48 -19.47
CA ALA A 26 -9.65 -1.39 -19.63
C ALA A 26 -9.54 -2.42 -18.47
N GLN A 27 -10.24 -2.22 -17.35
CA GLN A 27 -10.37 -3.18 -16.25
C GLN A 27 -11.49 -4.20 -16.55
N VAL A 28 -11.30 -4.99 -17.60
CA VAL A 28 -12.29 -5.99 -18.04
C VAL A 28 -11.97 -7.41 -17.57
N THR A 29 -10.84 -7.60 -16.87
CA THR A 29 -10.42 -8.91 -16.38
C THR A 29 -10.31 -8.90 -14.86
N ALA A 30 -10.59 -10.04 -14.25
CA ALA A 30 -10.37 -10.28 -12.82
C ALA A 30 -8.86 -10.39 -12.47
N THR A 31 -7.97 -9.84 -13.31
CA THR A 31 -6.51 -9.93 -13.21
C THR A 31 -5.83 -8.57 -13.10
N GLY A 32 -6.59 -7.46 -13.08
CA GLY A 32 -6.05 -6.10 -13.10
C GLY A 32 -5.59 -5.65 -14.49
N VAL A 33 -4.91 -4.50 -14.57
CA VAL A 33 -4.42 -3.95 -15.83
C VAL A 33 -2.91 -3.95 -15.89
N THR A 34 -2.37 -4.59 -16.93
CA THR A 34 -0.97 -4.50 -17.31
C THR A 34 -0.86 -4.25 -18.81
N ASN A 35 0.09 -3.40 -19.22
CA ASN A 35 0.41 -3.08 -20.62
C ASN A 35 1.78 -2.40 -20.67
N ALA A 36 2.31 -2.14 -21.86
CA ALA A 36 3.64 -1.55 -22.04
C ALA A 36 3.86 -0.16 -21.40
N ASN A 37 2.80 0.55 -20.98
CA ASN A 37 2.93 1.79 -20.21
C ASN A 37 3.00 1.56 -18.69
N ILE A 38 2.34 0.51 -18.19
CA ILE A 38 2.32 0.13 -16.76
C ILE A 38 3.54 -0.73 -16.44
N ASP A 39 3.86 -1.64 -17.34
CA ASP A 39 4.97 -2.57 -17.25
C ASP A 39 5.86 -2.43 -18.50
N PRO A 40 6.77 -1.44 -18.50
CA PRO A 40 7.71 -1.23 -19.59
C PRO A 40 8.95 -2.14 -19.47
N LEU A 41 9.01 -3.01 -18.45
CA LEU A 41 10.19 -3.80 -18.16
C LEU A 41 10.27 -5.02 -19.10
N ALA A 42 11.51 -5.42 -19.37
CA ALA A 42 11.84 -6.59 -20.17
C ALA A 42 13.17 -7.17 -19.68
N CYS A 43 13.15 -7.69 -18.45
CA CYS A 43 14.34 -8.16 -17.76
C CYS A 43 14.80 -9.52 -18.31
N LYS A 44 16.12 -9.68 -18.50
CA LYS A 44 16.70 -10.99 -18.82
C LYS A 44 16.61 -11.92 -17.61
N GLY A 45 16.09 -13.13 -17.80
CA GLY A 45 15.94 -14.14 -16.75
C GLY A 45 14.50 -14.19 -16.26
N VAL A 46 14.20 -13.44 -15.20
CA VAL A 46 12.84 -13.32 -14.66
C VAL A 46 12.36 -11.91 -14.89
N ASP A 47 11.35 -11.78 -15.75
CA ASP A 47 10.70 -10.50 -16.02
C ASP A 47 9.67 -10.23 -14.92
N PRO A 48 9.79 -9.12 -14.17
CA PRO A 48 8.74 -8.74 -13.25
C PRO A 48 7.47 -8.37 -14.02
N ILE A 49 6.31 -8.66 -13.44
CA ILE A 49 5.02 -8.21 -13.97
C ILE A 49 4.48 -7.11 -13.08
N ILE A 50 4.24 -5.93 -13.66
CA ILE A 50 3.60 -4.82 -12.96
C ILE A 50 2.11 -4.77 -13.34
N THR A 51 1.25 -4.86 -12.35
CA THR A 51 -0.20 -4.81 -12.53
C THR A 51 -0.79 -3.68 -11.71
N ALA A 52 -1.63 -2.86 -12.34
CA ALA A 52 -2.36 -1.79 -11.68
C ALA A 52 -3.82 -2.20 -11.43
N PHE A 53 -4.29 -1.84 -10.23
CA PHE A 53 -5.67 -1.90 -9.80
C PHE A 53 -6.06 -0.52 -9.27
N TRP A 54 -7.35 -0.27 -9.17
CA TRP A 54 -7.88 0.88 -8.47
C TRP A 54 -9.31 0.56 -8.08
N GLY A 55 -9.73 1.09 -6.95
CA GLY A 55 -11.14 1.14 -6.57
C GLY A 55 -11.74 2.51 -6.86
N GLY A 56 -12.86 2.77 -6.19
CA GLY A 56 -13.51 4.07 -6.23
C GLY A 56 -14.51 4.23 -7.38
N ARG A 57 -15.24 5.34 -7.32
CA ARG A 57 -16.33 5.69 -8.23
C ARG A 57 -16.09 7.05 -8.84
N ALA A 58 -15.54 7.08 -10.06
CA ALA A 58 -15.16 8.32 -10.74
C ALA A 58 -16.36 9.27 -10.95
N GLU A 59 -17.55 8.71 -11.13
CA GLU A 59 -18.82 9.44 -11.24
C GLU A 59 -19.24 10.12 -9.93
N LEU A 60 -18.73 9.65 -8.78
CA LEU A 60 -19.00 10.21 -7.45
C LEU A 60 -17.84 11.06 -6.91
N ALA A 61 -16.82 11.32 -7.72
CA ALA A 61 -15.56 11.97 -7.34
C ALA A 61 -15.66 13.38 -6.71
N SER A 62 -16.85 13.99 -6.71
CA SER A 62 -17.15 15.29 -6.10
C SER A 62 -18.20 15.20 -4.99
N SER A 63 -18.54 14.01 -4.50
CA SER A 63 -19.65 13.79 -3.57
C SER A 63 -19.30 12.77 -2.48
N GLY A 64 -19.80 13.02 -1.26
CA GLY A 64 -19.64 12.12 -0.12
C GLY A 64 -18.17 11.75 0.16
N GLU A 65 -17.95 10.49 0.55
CA GLU A 65 -16.62 9.94 0.86
C GLU A 65 -15.71 9.88 -0.39
N TYR A 66 -16.28 9.79 -1.59
CA TYR A 66 -15.54 9.80 -2.86
C TYR A 66 -15.02 11.18 -3.25
N ALA A 67 -15.41 12.25 -2.55
CA ALA A 67 -14.72 13.54 -2.68
C ALA A 67 -13.28 13.48 -2.17
N ASN A 68 -12.98 12.55 -1.25
CA ASN A 68 -11.60 12.27 -0.81
C ASN A 68 -10.84 11.54 -1.93
N PRO A 69 -9.76 12.13 -2.49
CA PRO A 69 -8.98 11.48 -3.56
C PRO A 69 -8.34 10.15 -3.16
N ASN A 70 -8.16 9.89 -1.87
CA ASN A 70 -7.62 8.63 -1.34
C ASN A 70 -8.49 7.42 -1.74
N ASN A 71 -9.81 7.58 -1.80
CA ASN A 71 -10.73 6.53 -2.27
C ASN A 71 -10.59 6.20 -3.76
N HIS A 72 -9.67 6.85 -4.47
CA HIS A 72 -9.34 6.61 -5.88
C HIS A 72 -7.84 6.33 -6.08
N SER A 73 -7.15 5.90 -5.01
CA SER A 73 -5.76 5.48 -5.09
C SER A 73 -5.58 4.32 -6.08
N VAL A 74 -4.48 4.38 -6.83
CA VAL A 74 -4.02 3.27 -7.66
C VAL A 74 -3.26 2.31 -6.75
N VAL A 75 -3.67 1.05 -6.77
CA VAL A 75 -2.98 -0.06 -6.12
C VAL A 75 -2.08 -0.72 -7.15
N VAL A 76 -0.81 -0.92 -6.81
CA VAL A 76 0.17 -1.54 -7.72
C VAL A 76 0.62 -2.87 -7.14
N ARG A 77 0.57 -3.91 -7.95
CA ARG A 77 1.18 -5.21 -7.66
C ARG A 77 2.42 -5.40 -8.52
N VAL A 78 3.45 -5.97 -7.92
CA VAL A 78 4.66 -6.40 -8.63
C VAL A 78 4.90 -7.87 -8.32
N ASP A 79 4.86 -8.71 -9.35
CA ASP A 79 5.23 -10.12 -9.27
C ASP A 79 6.62 -10.31 -9.87
N PHE A 80 7.55 -10.91 -9.11
CA PHE A 80 8.92 -11.19 -9.54
C PHE A 80 9.27 -12.65 -9.22
N GLY A 81 9.05 -13.54 -10.17
CA GLY A 81 9.23 -14.98 -9.96
C GLY A 81 8.25 -15.49 -8.90
N ARG A 82 8.77 -15.98 -7.77
CA ARG A 82 7.96 -16.40 -6.61
C ARG A 82 7.79 -15.30 -5.56
N ALA A 83 8.23 -14.07 -5.85
CA ALA A 83 8.06 -12.95 -4.95
C ALA A 83 6.92 -12.03 -5.41
N SER A 84 6.19 -11.43 -4.47
CA SER A 84 5.05 -10.56 -4.75
C SER A 84 4.97 -9.40 -3.78
N PHE A 85 4.63 -8.22 -4.31
CA PHE A 85 4.52 -6.97 -3.57
C PHE A 85 3.21 -6.28 -3.93
N LEU A 86 2.50 -5.74 -2.93
CA LEU A 86 1.32 -4.92 -3.13
C LEU A 86 1.50 -3.55 -2.47
N PHE A 87 1.35 -2.50 -3.27
CA PHE A 87 1.43 -1.10 -2.85
C PHE A 87 0.02 -0.51 -2.91
N ALA A 88 -0.64 -0.33 -1.76
CA ALA A 88 -2.02 0.15 -1.73
C ALA A 88 -2.17 1.67 -1.90
N GLY A 89 -1.08 2.42 -1.86
CA GLY A 89 -1.14 3.88 -1.81
C GLY A 89 -1.87 4.34 -0.55
N ASP A 90 -2.79 5.30 -0.70
CA ASP A 90 -3.61 5.80 0.40
C ASP A 90 -5.06 5.30 0.29
N LEU A 91 -5.29 4.12 -0.29
CA LEU A 91 -6.65 3.61 -0.53
C LEU A 91 -7.41 3.44 0.79
N GLU A 92 -8.51 4.19 0.93
CA GLU A 92 -9.38 4.15 2.11
C GLU A 92 -10.53 3.14 1.96
N ASP A 93 -11.25 2.86 3.05
CA ASP A 93 -12.25 1.79 3.18
C ASP A 93 -13.25 1.70 2.03
N LYS A 94 -13.73 2.84 1.51
CA LYS A 94 -14.69 2.86 0.39
C LYS A 94 -14.03 2.43 -0.91
N GLY A 95 -12.82 2.93 -1.17
CA GLY A 95 -11.99 2.49 -2.28
C GLY A 95 -11.64 1.01 -2.18
N VAL A 96 -11.30 0.51 -0.99
CA VAL A 96 -11.05 -0.92 -0.73
C VAL A 96 -12.29 -1.75 -1.02
N ALA A 97 -13.46 -1.35 -0.51
CA ALA A 97 -14.71 -2.08 -0.72
C ALA A 97 -15.09 -2.16 -2.21
N ASP A 98 -15.03 -1.04 -2.94
CA ASP A 98 -15.29 -1.04 -4.38
C ASP A 98 -14.27 -1.90 -5.15
N MET A 99 -12.99 -1.84 -4.78
CA MET A 99 -11.96 -2.66 -5.40
C MET A 99 -12.24 -4.15 -5.15
N LEU A 100 -12.53 -4.57 -3.93
CA LEU A 100 -12.82 -5.97 -3.63
C LEU A 100 -14.11 -6.46 -4.32
N ASP A 101 -15.14 -5.61 -4.42
CA ASP A 101 -16.38 -5.92 -5.15
C ASP A 101 -16.12 -6.11 -6.65
N GLN A 102 -15.38 -5.17 -7.25
CA GLN A 102 -15.03 -5.20 -8.67
C GLN A 102 -14.24 -6.46 -9.07
N TYR A 103 -13.38 -6.96 -8.18
CA TYR A 103 -12.55 -8.15 -8.41
C TYR A 103 -13.04 -9.38 -7.65
N SER A 104 -14.30 -9.39 -7.20
CA SER A 104 -14.90 -10.45 -6.38
C SER A 104 -14.87 -11.85 -7.00
N THR A 105 -14.76 -11.95 -8.33
CA THR A 105 -14.62 -13.23 -9.05
C THR A 105 -13.21 -13.84 -8.97
N ASN A 106 -12.20 -13.06 -8.54
CA ASN A 106 -10.83 -13.51 -8.32
C ASN A 106 -10.15 -12.69 -7.19
N PRO A 107 -10.58 -12.82 -5.93
CA PRO A 107 -10.02 -12.04 -4.82
C PRO A 107 -8.53 -12.31 -4.57
N GLY A 108 -8.04 -13.51 -4.94
CA GLY A 108 -6.62 -13.87 -4.84
C GLY A 108 -5.70 -13.05 -5.75
N VAL A 109 -6.24 -12.23 -6.65
CA VAL A 109 -5.46 -11.29 -7.47
C VAL A 109 -4.72 -10.25 -6.63
N PHE A 110 -5.11 -10.06 -5.36
CA PHE A 110 -4.45 -9.15 -4.43
C PHE A 110 -3.46 -9.84 -3.49
N ASP A 111 -3.40 -11.17 -3.47
CA ASP A 111 -2.52 -11.94 -2.57
C ASP A 111 -1.05 -11.62 -2.85
N ALA A 112 -0.34 -11.12 -1.85
CA ALA A 112 1.05 -10.71 -1.98
C ALA A 112 1.85 -10.90 -0.69
N ASP A 113 3.08 -11.37 -0.81
CA ASP A 113 3.96 -11.63 0.33
C ASP A 113 4.33 -10.34 1.09
N VAL A 114 4.51 -9.23 0.38
CA VAL A 114 4.89 -7.93 0.96
C VAL A 114 3.78 -6.91 0.73
N TYR A 115 3.23 -6.38 1.82
CA TYR A 115 2.22 -5.33 1.79
C TYR A 115 2.80 -3.98 2.21
N LEU A 116 2.85 -3.02 1.28
CA LEU A 116 3.03 -1.62 1.63
C LEU A 116 1.69 -1.05 2.09
N VAL A 117 1.59 -0.87 3.41
CA VAL A 117 0.34 -0.66 4.13
C VAL A 117 -0.32 0.63 3.67
N SER A 118 -1.64 0.53 3.41
CA SER A 118 -2.44 1.65 2.94
C SER A 118 -2.37 2.84 3.88
N HIS A 119 -2.29 4.03 3.29
CA HIS A 119 -2.46 5.32 3.95
C HIS A 119 -1.57 5.48 5.19
N HIS A 120 -0.31 5.04 5.07
CA HIS A 120 0.70 5.16 6.14
C HIS A 120 0.35 4.36 7.42
N GLY A 121 -0.67 3.51 7.38
CA GLY A 121 -1.31 2.90 8.55
C GLY A 121 -2.21 3.88 9.29
N ALA A 122 -3.18 4.44 8.58
CA ALA A 122 -4.27 5.25 9.13
C ALA A 122 -5.30 4.41 9.90
N ASP A 123 -6.54 4.90 10.08
CA ASP A 123 -7.57 4.12 10.80
C ASP A 123 -8.50 3.47 9.80
N GLN A 124 -8.75 2.18 10.01
CA GLN A 124 -9.81 1.40 9.37
C GLN A 124 -9.57 1.03 7.90
N GLU A 125 -8.52 1.53 7.23
CA GLU A 125 -8.25 1.16 5.83
C GLU A 125 -7.68 -0.25 5.68
N THR A 126 -6.89 -0.69 6.67
CA THR A 126 -6.42 -2.08 6.76
C THR A 126 -7.50 -2.92 7.46
N THR A 127 -8.53 -3.30 6.69
CA THR A 127 -9.65 -4.10 7.17
C THR A 127 -9.36 -5.60 7.15
N ASP A 128 -10.12 -6.38 7.92
CA ASP A 128 -10.10 -7.85 7.84
C ASP A 128 -10.37 -8.37 6.42
N GLN A 129 -11.24 -7.69 5.67
CA GLN A 129 -11.53 -8.07 4.27
C GLN A 129 -10.32 -7.86 3.37
N MET A 130 -9.61 -6.75 3.54
CA MET A 130 -8.37 -6.49 2.82
C MET A 130 -7.29 -7.50 3.19
N LEU A 131 -7.09 -7.75 4.49
CA LEU A 131 -6.08 -8.69 4.96
C LEU A 131 -6.38 -10.15 4.54
N ALA A 132 -7.65 -10.52 4.43
CA ALA A 132 -8.07 -11.81 3.89
C ALA A 132 -7.81 -11.95 2.38
N ALA A 133 -7.79 -10.84 1.63
CA ALA A 133 -7.49 -10.84 0.20
C ALA A 133 -5.98 -10.82 -0.11
N ILE A 134 -5.17 -10.17 0.75
CA ILE A 134 -3.74 -9.95 0.47
C ILE A 134 -2.79 -10.92 1.20
N THR A 135 -3.25 -11.57 2.28
CA THR A 135 -2.50 -12.55 3.10
C THR A 135 -0.98 -12.32 3.24
N PRO A 136 -0.56 -11.16 3.76
CA PRO A 136 0.82 -10.73 3.65
C PRO A 136 1.71 -11.39 4.69
N ARG A 137 2.93 -11.75 4.27
CA ARG A 137 3.98 -12.24 5.17
C ARG A 137 4.71 -11.10 5.88
N ILE A 138 4.94 -10.00 5.16
CA ILE A 138 5.64 -8.79 5.61
C ILE A 138 4.75 -7.57 5.39
N ALA A 139 4.69 -6.68 6.37
CA ALA A 139 4.02 -5.39 6.21
C ALA A 139 5.01 -4.23 6.41
N ILE A 140 4.91 -3.19 5.58
CA ILE A 140 5.77 -2.01 5.64
C ILE A 140 4.91 -0.75 5.68
N LEU A 141 5.16 0.10 6.68
CA LEU A 141 4.48 1.37 6.90
C LEU A 141 5.39 2.52 6.45
N SER A 142 4.97 3.28 5.44
CA SER A 142 5.63 4.54 5.10
C SER A 142 5.05 5.65 5.96
N MET A 143 5.74 6.10 7.00
CA MET A 143 5.27 7.13 7.92
C MET A 143 6.44 7.93 8.54
N GLY A 144 6.14 9.13 9.06
CA GLY A 144 7.13 10.00 9.70
C GLY A 144 7.44 9.60 11.14
N THR A 145 8.59 10.02 11.67
CA THR A 145 8.96 9.77 13.07
C THR A 145 7.95 10.42 14.03
N ALA A 146 7.77 9.85 15.22
CA ALA A 146 6.79 10.33 16.20
C ALA A 146 7.05 11.77 16.69
N ASP A 147 8.30 12.22 16.63
CA ASP A 147 8.75 13.57 16.99
C ASP A 147 8.72 14.56 15.80
N SER A 148 8.45 14.09 14.58
CA SER A 148 8.31 14.97 13.43
C SER A 148 6.98 15.74 13.44
N PRO A 149 6.93 16.97 12.88
CA PRO A 149 5.68 17.73 12.75
C PRO A 149 4.58 16.96 12.01
N ASP A 150 4.95 16.22 10.97
CA ASP A 150 4.03 15.38 10.20
C ASP A 150 3.58 14.15 10.99
N GLY A 151 4.50 13.47 11.67
CA GLY A 151 4.17 12.34 12.55
C GLY A 151 3.12 12.71 13.58
N PHE A 152 3.31 13.83 14.29
CA PHE A 152 2.31 14.34 15.23
C PHE A 152 1.00 14.76 14.55
N LYS A 153 1.07 15.52 13.44
CA LYS A 153 -0.11 16.06 12.74
C LYS A 153 -1.04 14.95 12.24
N TYR A 154 -0.49 13.91 11.66
CA TYR A 154 -1.26 12.82 11.06
C TYR A 154 -1.55 11.70 12.07
N GLY A 155 -0.60 11.40 12.96
CA GLY A 155 -0.73 10.33 13.93
C GLY A 155 -0.65 8.95 13.28
N HIS A 156 0.39 8.70 12.48
CA HIS A 156 0.65 7.41 11.84
C HIS A 156 1.94 6.76 12.37
N PRO A 157 1.98 5.43 12.51
CA PRO A 157 0.88 4.51 12.28
C PRO A 157 -0.08 4.49 13.46
N ARG A 158 -1.33 4.07 13.23
CA ARG A 158 -2.34 3.95 14.28
C ARG A 158 -2.30 2.58 14.93
N ILE A 159 -2.60 2.55 16.23
CA ILE A 159 -2.65 1.32 17.03
C ILE A 159 -3.63 0.31 16.43
N THR A 160 -4.79 0.79 15.97
CA THR A 160 -5.82 0.00 15.27
C THR A 160 -5.28 -0.77 14.06
N THR A 161 -4.46 -0.12 13.22
CA THR A 161 -3.81 -0.78 12.07
C THR A 161 -2.77 -1.80 12.52
N LEU A 162 -1.96 -1.48 13.55
CA LEU A 162 -0.99 -2.45 14.07
C LEU A 162 -1.69 -3.66 14.69
N ASP A 163 -2.81 -3.45 15.39
CA ASP A 163 -3.64 -4.53 15.92
C ASP A 163 -4.19 -5.41 14.80
N ALA A 164 -4.74 -4.82 13.73
CA ALA A 164 -5.22 -5.55 12.56
C ALA A 164 -4.12 -6.39 11.89
N LEU A 165 -2.88 -5.90 11.83
CA LEU A 165 -1.75 -6.63 11.23
C LEU A 165 -1.21 -7.76 12.15
N GLN A 166 -1.39 -7.66 13.46
CA GLN A 166 -0.84 -8.60 14.44
C GLN A 166 -1.83 -9.63 14.97
N GLN A 167 -3.11 -9.29 15.04
CA GLN A 167 -4.14 -10.07 15.70
C GLN A 167 -5.05 -10.80 14.69
N PRO A 168 -5.54 -12.00 15.03
CA PRO A 168 -6.50 -12.71 14.20
C PRO A 168 -7.71 -11.83 13.81
N PRO A 169 -8.29 -12.03 12.61
CA PRO A 169 -8.23 -13.27 11.81
C PRO A 169 -7.07 -13.39 10.81
N ALA A 170 -6.37 -12.30 10.50
CA ALA A 170 -5.26 -12.29 9.55
C ALA A 170 -4.00 -11.72 10.23
N VAL A 171 -2.87 -12.41 10.08
CA VAL A 171 -1.68 -12.10 10.88
C VAL A 171 -0.45 -12.13 9.97
N VAL A 172 0.26 -11.02 9.91
CA VAL A 172 1.61 -10.93 9.33
C VAL A 172 2.51 -12.00 9.96
N SER A 173 3.51 -12.51 9.26
CA SER A 173 4.31 -13.65 9.75
C SER A 173 4.87 -13.43 11.16
N ASN A 174 4.96 -14.53 11.93
CA ASN A 174 5.61 -14.58 13.24
C ASN A 174 7.15 -14.53 13.15
N ASP A 175 7.71 -14.54 11.95
CA ASP A 175 9.15 -14.69 11.71
C ASP A 175 9.93 -13.37 11.85
N LEU A 176 9.58 -12.52 12.83
CA LEU A 176 10.26 -11.24 13.04
C LEU A 176 11.74 -11.48 13.42
N PRO A 177 12.71 -11.14 12.54
CA PRO A 177 14.11 -11.34 12.84
C PRO A 177 14.54 -10.44 14.01
N GLY A 178 15.12 -11.02 15.06
CA GLY A 178 15.54 -10.29 16.26
C GLY A 178 14.51 -10.27 17.39
N GLY A 179 13.30 -10.80 17.18
CA GLY A 179 12.25 -10.90 18.20
C GLY A 179 11.47 -9.60 18.41
N PRO A 180 10.61 -9.55 19.45
CA PRO A 180 9.73 -8.42 19.68
C PRO A 180 10.45 -7.08 19.84
N VAL A 181 9.86 -6.01 19.28
CA VAL A 181 10.41 -4.65 19.36
C VAL A 181 9.34 -3.66 19.84
N THR A 182 9.72 -2.73 20.70
CA THR A 182 8.83 -1.63 21.10
C THR A 182 8.98 -0.47 20.13
N VAL A 183 7.87 -0.04 19.53
CA VAL A 183 7.78 1.12 18.65
C VAL A 183 6.81 2.16 19.23
N LEU A 184 6.70 3.30 18.57
CA LEU A 184 5.71 4.32 18.88
C LEU A 184 4.58 4.28 17.86
N ALA A 185 3.34 4.19 18.35
CA ALA A 185 2.13 4.21 17.54
C ALA A 185 1.09 5.18 18.12
N SER A 186 0.26 5.75 17.27
CA SER A 186 -0.72 6.74 17.69
C SER A 186 -2.08 6.11 18.00
N PRO A 187 -2.76 6.49 19.09
CA PRO A 187 -4.16 6.10 19.30
C PRO A 187 -5.14 6.84 18.39
N GLY A 188 -4.67 7.84 17.61
CA GLY A 188 -5.51 8.58 16.68
C GLY A 188 -4.79 9.81 16.09
N LYS A 189 -5.52 10.61 15.31
CA LYS A 189 -4.97 11.85 14.72
C LYS A 189 -4.62 12.87 15.82
N LYS A 190 -3.50 13.60 15.67
CA LYS A 190 -3.02 14.62 16.63
C LYS A 190 -2.95 14.13 18.08
N SER A 191 -2.56 12.87 18.26
CA SER A 191 -2.48 12.24 19.57
C SER A 191 -1.03 12.01 20.00
N VAL A 192 -0.83 11.91 21.31
CA VAL A 192 0.47 11.50 21.87
C VAL A 192 0.69 10.03 21.52
N PHE A 193 1.80 9.75 20.86
CA PHE A 193 2.20 8.39 20.53
C PHE A 193 2.46 7.59 21.80
N LYS A 194 2.12 6.30 21.76
CA LYS A 194 2.27 5.36 22.86
C LYS A 194 3.24 4.24 22.46
N PRO A 195 4.00 3.69 23.42
CA PRO A 195 4.71 2.44 23.22
C PRO A 195 3.75 1.35 22.75
N TYR A 196 4.18 0.59 21.75
CA TYR A 196 3.45 -0.53 21.18
C TYR A 196 4.43 -1.65 20.87
N GLU A 197 4.11 -2.88 21.25
CA GLU A 197 4.98 -4.05 21.03
C GLU A 197 4.64 -4.72 19.69
N LEU A 198 5.62 -4.74 18.78
CA LEU A 198 5.57 -5.52 17.55
C LEU A 198 6.19 -6.88 17.79
N THR A 199 5.49 -7.92 17.34
CA THR A 199 5.86 -9.34 17.42
C THR A 199 5.87 -10.03 16.04
N LYS A 200 5.47 -9.31 14.98
CA LYS A 200 5.36 -9.80 13.60
C LYS A 200 6.33 -9.05 12.67
N GLU A 201 6.53 -9.55 11.45
CA GLU A 201 7.36 -8.95 10.37
C GLU A 201 6.78 -7.59 9.86
N ILE A 202 6.71 -6.61 10.75
CA ILE A 202 6.17 -5.25 10.50
C ILE A 202 7.30 -4.23 10.62
N TYR A 203 7.50 -3.47 9.56
CA TYR A 203 8.55 -2.45 9.46
C TYR A 203 7.91 -1.08 9.22
N GLY A 204 8.59 -0.01 9.64
CA GLY A 204 8.05 1.33 9.49
C GLY A 204 9.15 2.37 9.37
N THR A 205 9.01 3.30 8.42
CA THR A 205 10.08 4.28 8.16
C THR A 205 10.32 5.25 9.31
N GLY A 206 9.31 5.55 10.13
CA GLY A 206 9.45 6.45 11.28
C GLY A 206 10.17 5.84 12.49
N TRP A 207 10.49 4.54 12.49
CA TRP A 207 11.36 3.93 13.50
C TRP A 207 12.54 3.16 12.91
N GLY A 208 12.41 2.66 11.67
CA GLY A 208 13.46 1.93 10.95
C GLY A 208 14.27 2.78 9.98
N GLY A 209 13.92 4.06 9.78
CA GLY A 209 14.56 4.91 8.78
C GLY A 209 14.21 4.47 7.35
N THR A 210 15.21 4.39 6.47
CA THR A 210 14.98 3.85 5.13
C THR A 210 14.92 2.33 5.19
N ILE A 211 13.75 1.77 4.92
CA ILE A 211 13.54 0.33 4.81
C ILE A 211 14.01 -0.12 3.42
N VAL A 212 14.94 -1.07 3.37
CA VAL A 212 15.48 -1.68 2.16
C VAL A 212 14.97 -3.11 2.10
N MET A 213 14.03 -3.36 1.20
CA MET A 213 13.50 -4.69 0.94
C MET A 213 14.20 -5.33 -0.24
N GLN A 214 14.69 -6.55 -0.07
CA GLN A 214 15.25 -7.35 -1.15
C GLN A 214 14.45 -8.63 -1.32
N ALA A 215 14.21 -9.01 -2.58
CA ALA A 215 13.61 -10.28 -2.93
C ALA A 215 14.40 -10.97 -4.05
N THR A 216 14.43 -12.29 -4.00
CA THR A 216 14.93 -13.12 -5.09
C THR A 216 13.76 -13.70 -5.88
N SER A 217 13.97 -14.03 -7.15
CA SER A 217 12.95 -14.70 -7.95
C SER A 217 12.56 -16.09 -7.43
N GLY A 218 13.36 -16.66 -6.52
CA GLY A 218 13.05 -17.90 -5.80
C GLY A 218 12.07 -17.74 -4.63
N GLY A 219 11.67 -16.50 -4.28
CA GLY A 219 10.75 -16.21 -3.17
C GLY A 219 11.46 -16.07 -1.82
N ALA A 220 12.77 -15.87 -1.81
CA ALA A 220 13.50 -15.49 -0.60
C ALA A 220 13.51 -13.97 -0.43
N TYR A 221 13.40 -13.52 0.82
CA TYR A 221 13.21 -12.13 1.20
C TYR A 221 14.18 -11.74 2.31
N SER A 222 14.66 -10.50 2.29
CA SER A 222 15.39 -9.90 3.41
C SER A 222 15.00 -8.43 3.57
N VAL A 223 14.94 -7.98 4.82
CA VAL A 223 14.64 -6.60 5.19
C VAL A 223 15.86 -6.03 5.89
N GLY A 224 16.39 -4.94 5.36
CA GLY A 224 17.45 -4.14 5.97
C GLY A 224 16.97 -2.74 6.27
N ASN A 225 17.63 -2.06 7.20
CA ASN A 225 17.33 -0.68 7.56
C ASN A 225 18.61 0.16 7.41
N THR A 226 18.46 1.38 6.87
CA THR A 226 19.52 2.39 6.90
C THR A 226 19.04 3.63 7.64
N PRO A 227 19.90 4.31 8.43
CA PRO A 227 19.50 5.53 9.13
C PRO A 227 18.87 6.54 8.16
N ALA A 228 17.83 7.24 8.61
CA ALA A 228 17.27 8.36 7.86
C ALA A 228 18.38 9.38 7.57
N ARG A 229 18.42 9.91 6.34
CA ARG A 229 19.37 10.95 5.94
C ARG A 229 19.04 12.29 6.57
#